data_AF-A0A7D9LDK8-F1
#
_entry.id   AF-A0A7D9LDK8-F1
#
_cell.length_a   1.000
_cell.length_b   1.000
_cell.length_c   1.000
_cell.angle_alpha   90.00
_cell.angle_beta   90.00
_cell.angle_gamma   90.00
#
_symmetry.space_group_name_H-M   'P 1'
#
loop_
_entity.id
_entity.type
_entity.pdbx_description
1 polymer ?
#
loop_
_entity_poly.entity_id
_entity_poly.type
_entity_poly.pdbx_seq_one_letter_code
_entity_poly.pdbx_strand_id
1 'polypeptide(L)'
;MENVRNFLSHENSVVLKLTLRSLIKLGYQCTFGVLQCGNYGIPQSRHRAFVIGAAAGQTLAKFPEPTHCFASRLSVTVDNKKYVTNAVHKNAPYRSLTVRDAIGDLPSLANNRNRHGNIKDHVCRRPSAIDYERILRIPHEPGADWRDLPNTIVPLPNGRHAAKL
;
A
#
# COMPACT_ATOMS: atom_id res chain seq x y z
N MET A 1 12.74 10.80 -7.46
CA MET A 1 12.86 9.32 -7.39
C MET A 1 11.87 8.78 -6.37
N GLU A 2 11.14 7.71 -6.69
CA GLU A 2 10.24 6.99 -5.79
C GLU A 2 10.74 5.54 -5.63
N ASN A 3 10.57 4.96 -4.45
CA ASN A 3 10.87 3.55 -4.20
C ASN A 3 10.10 2.99 -2.98
N VAL A 4 10.20 1.70 -2.72
CA VAL A 4 9.74 1.07 -1.48
C VAL A 4 10.42 1.69 -0.26
N ARG A 5 9.72 1.72 0.88
CA ARG A 5 10.25 2.26 2.15
C ARG A 5 11.65 1.74 2.51
N ASN A 6 11.87 0.43 2.32
CA ASN A 6 13.11 -0.25 2.71
C ASN A 6 14.33 0.22 1.91
N PHE A 7 14.14 0.93 0.79
CA PHE A 7 15.22 1.58 0.06
C PHE A 7 16.09 2.45 0.97
N LEU A 8 15.49 3.13 1.94
CA LEU A 8 16.20 4.07 2.82
C LEU A 8 17.09 3.37 3.86
N SER A 9 16.80 2.11 4.19
CA SER A 9 17.55 1.33 5.17
C SER A 9 18.39 0.21 4.54
N HIS A 10 18.31 0.06 3.21
CA HIS A 10 18.99 -1.02 2.50
C HIS A 10 20.52 -0.90 2.64
N GLU A 11 21.18 -2.02 2.92
CA GLU A 11 22.63 -2.10 3.16
C GLU A 11 23.12 -1.02 4.13
N ASN A 12 22.54 -0.95 5.34
CA ASN A 12 22.88 0.09 6.33
C ASN A 12 22.78 1.52 5.75
N SER A 13 21.75 1.75 4.93
CA SER A 13 21.48 3.00 4.23
C SER A 13 22.56 3.43 3.23
N VAL A 14 23.46 2.52 2.80
CA VAL A 14 24.51 2.84 1.82
C VAL A 14 23.91 3.29 0.50
N VAL A 15 22.86 2.63 0.01
CA VAL A 15 22.20 3.00 -1.26
C VAL A 15 21.63 4.41 -1.20
N LEU A 16 20.98 4.78 -0.09
CA LEU A 16 20.50 6.15 0.12
C LEU A 16 21.67 7.14 0.15
N LYS A 17 22.70 6.85 0.94
CA LYS A 17 23.87 7.73 1.09
C LYS A 17 24.58 7.98 -0.24
N LEU A 18 24.77 6.93 -1.05
CA LEU A 18 25.35 7.05 -2.39
C LEU A 18 24.45 7.85 -3.32
N THR A 19 23.13 7.64 -3.28
CA THR A 19 22.17 8.40 -4.09
C THR A 19 22.24 9.89 -3.78
N LEU A 20 22.21 10.26 -2.49
CA LEU A 20 22.33 11.65 -2.05
C LEU A 20 23.71 12.24 -2.38
N ARG A 21 24.78 11.46 -2.19
CA ARG A 21 26.15 11.89 -2.52
C ARG A 21 26.29 12.21 -4.01
N SER A 22 25.70 11.40 -4.88
CA SER A 22 25.69 11.62 -6.33
C SER A 22 24.95 12.90 -6.70
N LEU A 23 23.77 13.16 -6.12
CA LEU A 23 23.02 14.40 -6.35
C LEU A 23 23.79 15.64 -5.90
N ILE A 24 24.38 15.60 -4.71
CA ILE A 24 25.20 16.69 -4.16
C ILE A 24 26.43 16.94 -5.06
N LYS A 25 27.08 15.88 -5.55
CA LYS A 25 28.23 15.99 -6.47
C LYS A 25 27.85 16.64 -7.80
N LEU A 26 26.61 16.45 -8.26
CA LEU A 26 26.05 17.10 -9.45
C LEU A 26 25.57 18.54 -9.20
N GLY A 27 25.73 19.07 -7.99
CA GLY A 27 25.32 20.44 -7.64
C GLY A 27 23.82 20.61 -7.36
N TYR A 28 23.09 19.51 -7.13
CA TYR A 28 21.69 19.57 -6.75
C TYR A 28 21.53 19.77 -5.25
N GLN A 29 20.53 20.56 -4.88
CA GLN A 29 19.91 20.48 -3.56
C GLN A 29 19.08 19.19 -3.52
N CYS A 30 19.08 18.46 -2.41
CA CYS A 30 18.27 17.25 -2.30
C CYS A 30 17.74 17.00 -0.89
N THR A 31 16.59 16.35 -0.81
CA THR A 31 15.99 15.85 0.43
C THR A 31 15.38 14.47 0.20
N PHE A 32 15.08 13.77 1.28
CA PHE A 32 14.41 12.48 1.23
C PHE A 32 13.37 12.36 2.34
N GLY A 33 12.43 11.43 2.16
CA GLY A 33 11.33 11.24 3.09
C GLY A 33 10.54 9.98 2.81
N VAL A 34 9.69 9.61 3.76
CA VAL A 34 8.70 8.54 3.59
C VAL A 34 7.31 9.15 3.66
N LEU A 35 6.48 8.84 2.67
CA LEU A 35 5.06 9.17 2.69
C LEU A 35 4.23 7.89 2.84
N GLN A 36 3.10 7.99 3.54
CA GLN A 36 2.10 6.94 3.70
C GLN A 36 0.88 7.31 2.85
N CYS A 37 0.52 6.49 1.85
CA CYS A 37 -0.61 6.74 0.95
C CYS A 37 -1.94 6.97 1.71
N GLY A 38 -2.14 6.27 2.82
CA GLY A 38 -3.27 6.48 3.72
C GLY A 38 -3.47 7.93 4.18
N ASN A 39 -2.38 8.69 4.35
CA ASN A 39 -2.44 10.09 4.74
C ASN A 39 -2.90 11.03 3.61
N TYR A 40 -3.08 10.51 2.39
CA TYR A 40 -3.42 11.28 1.19
C TYR A 40 -4.69 10.77 0.50
N GLY A 41 -5.61 10.18 1.25
CA GLY A 41 -6.94 9.82 0.73
C GLY A 41 -6.98 8.50 -0.04
N ILE A 42 -6.15 7.53 0.34
CA ILE A 42 -6.17 6.18 -0.25
C ILE A 42 -6.41 5.19 0.91
N PRO A 43 -7.42 4.29 0.85
CA PRO A 43 -7.67 3.31 1.92
C PRO A 43 -6.67 2.13 1.86
N GLN A 44 -5.38 2.44 1.88
CA GLN A 44 -4.30 1.47 1.78
C GLN A 44 -3.12 1.90 2.66
N SER A 45 -2.61 0.97 3.47
CA SER A 45 -1.31 1.14 4.14
C SER A 45 -0.17 0.84 3.18
N ARG A 46 0.38 1.88 2.55
CA ARG A 46 1.48 1.81 1.60
C ARG A 46 2.47 2.94 1.85
N HIS A 47 3.64 2.57 2.36
CA HIS A 47 4.75 3.49 2.57
C HIS A 47 5.66 3.53 1.34
N ARG A 48 6.07 4.73 0.94
CA ARG A 48 7.01 4.96 -0.15
C ARG A 48 8.09 5.96 0.22
N ALA A 49 9.30 5.61 -0.18
CA ALA A 49 10.48 6.46 -0.07
C ALA A 49 10.53 7.39 -1.27
N PHE A 50 10.84 8.66 -1.01
CA PHE A 50 11.00 9.67 -2.02
C PHE A 50 12.35 10.36 -1.82
N VAL A 51 13.06 10.58 -2.93
CA VAL A 51 14.21 11.49 -2.99
C VAL A 51 13.86 12.58 -3.98
N ILE A 52 13.89 13.82 -3.51
CA ILE A 52 13.58 15.04 -4.27
C ILE A 52 14.88 15.80 -4.47
N GLY A 53 15.15 16.21 -5.70
CA GLY A 53 16.29 17.06 -6.05
C GLY A 53 15.81 18.33 -6.74
N ALA A 54 16.51 19.44 -6.52
CA ALA A 54 16.31 20.71 -7.22
C ALA A 54 17.67 21.25 -7.70
N ALA A 55 17.71 21.76 -8.93
CA ALA A 55 18.93 22.33 -9.50
C ALA A 55 19.35 23.60 -8.73
N ALA A 56 20.60 24.04 -8.92
CA ALA A 56 21.07 25.31 -8.38
C ALA A 56 20.18 26.47 -8.85
N GLY A 57 19.83 27.39 -7.94
CA GLY A 57 18.93 28.51 -8.22
C GLY A 57 17.43 28.16 -8.20
N GLN A 58 17.07 26.88 -8.05
CA GLN A 58 15.68 26.45 -7.88
C GLN A 58 15.34 26.24 -6.40
N THR A 59 14.07 26.39 -6.04
CA THR A 59 13.62 26.11 -4.67
C THR A 59 13.38 24.62 -4.49
N LEU A 60 14.02 24.00 -3.49
CA LEU A 60 13.78 22.61 -3.15
C LEU A 60 12.34 22.41 -2.64
N ALA A 61 11.59 21.52 -3.29
CA ALA A 61 10.22 21.24 -2.92
C ALA A 61 10.13 20.61 -1.52
N LYS A 62 9.11 21.03 -0.77
CA LYS A 62 8.74 20.47 0.53
C LYS A 62 7.85 19.23 0.35
N PHE A 63 7.90 18.31 1.30
CA PHE A 63 6.92 17.24 1.37
C PHE A 63 5.52 17.79 1.69
N PRO A 64 4.46 17.25 1.06
CA PRO A 64 3.09 17.71 1.27
C PRO A 64 2.59 17.31 2.66
N GLU A 65 1.81 18.18 3.28
CA GLU A 65 1.14 17.89 4.56
C GLU A 65 0.08 16.78 4.38
N PRO A 66 -0.10 15.91 5.38
CA PRO A 66 -1.19 14.94 5.42
C PRO A 66 -2.56 15.59 5.24
N THR A 67 -3.39 15.05 4.34
CA THR A 67 -4.77 15.50 4.16
C THR A 67 -5.78 14.62 4.90
N HIS A 68 -5.46 13.34 5.08
CA HIS A 68 -6.32 12.37 5.75
C HIS A 68 -5.66 11.78 7.00
N CYS A 69 -6.44 11.62 8.05
CA CYS A 69 -6.01 10.95 9.28
C CYS A 69 -5.72 9.48 8.97
N PHE A 70 -4.51 9.02 9.25
CA PHE A 70 -4.12 7.63 9.05
C PHE A 70 -2.96 7.28 9.97
N ALA A 71 -2.98 6.07 10.55
CA ALA A 71 -1.91 5.60 11.41
C ALA A 71 -0.60 5.43 10.59
N SER A 72 0.40 6.25 10.89
CA SER A 72 1.66 6.25 10.15
C SER A 72 2.88 6.38 11.06
N ARG A 73 3.98 5.72 10.66
CA ARG A 73 5.30 5.82 11.29
C ARG A 73 6.30 6.24 10.22
N LEU A 74 6.50 7.54 10.03
CA LEU A 74 7.23 8.07 8.87
C LEU A 74 8.73 8.32 9.10
N SER A 75 9.21 8.21 10.34
CA SER A 75 10.62 8.45 10.65
C SER A 75 11.55 7.40 10.08
N VAL A 76 12.75 7.83 9.70
CA VAL A 76 13.82 7.01 9.14
C VAL A 76 15.07 7.19 10.00
N THR A 77 15.73 6.10 10.37
CA THR A 77 16.99 6.17 11.14
C THR A 77 18.14 5.81 10.22
N VAL A 78 19.15 6.69 10.12
CA VAL A 78 20.39 6.47 9.37
C VAL A 78 21.56 6.80 10.29
N ASP A 79 22.46 5.86 10.52
CA ASP A 79 23.65 6.01 11.37
C ASP A 79 23.29 6.60 12.76
N ASN A 80 22.28 6.02 13.42
CA ASN A 80 21.72 6.45 14.71
C ASN A 80 21.09 7.86 14.74
N LYS A 81 20.97 8.53 13.60
CA LYS A 81 20.26 9.80 13.47
C LYS A 81 18.87 9.57 12.91
N LYS A 82 17.87 10.12 13.59
CA LYS A 82 16.47 10.04 13.19
C LYS A 82 16.12 11.24 12.30
N TYR A 83 15.66 10.95 11.09
CA TYR A 83 15.18 11.91 10.11
C TYR A 83 13.65 11.82 10.01
N VAL A 84 13.04 12.99 9.85
CA VAL A 84 11.60 13.17 9.60
C VAL A 84 11.43 14.18 8.48
N THR A 85 10.31 14.09 7.76
CA THR A 85 9.96 15.10 6.75
C THR A 85 9.60 16.43 7.41
N ASN A 86 9.49 17.48 6.61
CA ASN A 86 9.05 18.81 7.05
C ASN A 86 7.55 18.90 7.40
N ALA A 87 6.85 17.78 7.57
CA ALA A 87 5.43 17.78 7.89
C ALA A 87 5.23 18.37 9.29
N VAL A 88 4.51 19.48 9.37
CA VAL A 88 4.31 20.26 10.60
C VAL A 88 3.20 19.64 11.44
N HIS A 89 2.16 19.12 10.80
CA HIS A 89 0.96 18.69 11.49
C HIS A 89 0.89 17.16 11.60
N LYS A 90 0.64 16.69 12.83
CA LYS A 90 0.32 15.28 13.09
C LYS A 90 -1.13 14.93 12.75
N ASN A 91 -2.00 15.94 12.78
CA ASN A 91 -3.42 15.81 12.50
C ASN A 91 -3.69 16.24 11.06
N ALA A 92 -4.74 15.69 10.49
CA ALA A 92 -5.17 16.00 9.14
C ALA A 92 -6.65 16.41 9.12
N PRO A 93 -7.07 17.25 8.17
CA PRO A 93 -8.43 17.80 8.14
C PRO A 93 -9.52 16.75 7.85
N TYR A 94 -9.20 15.70 7.08
CA TYR A 94 -10.18 14.68 6.68
C TYR A 94 -10.01 13.38 7.45
N ARG A 95 -11.11 12.62 7.62
CA ARG A 95 -11.09 11.27 8.20
C ARG A 95 -10.29 10.29 7.33
N SER A 96 -9.89 9.15 7.90
CA SER A 96 -9.39 8.03 7.07
C SER A 96 -10.47 7.57 6.10
N LEU A 97 -10.07 7.22 4.87
CA LEU A 97 -10.92 6.47 3.96
C LEU A 97 -10.85 4.97 4.28
N THR A 98 -11.92 4.27 3.92
CA THR A 98 -12.13 2.83 4.18
C THR A 98 -12.28 2.06 2.87
N VAL A 99 -12.22 0.73 2.93
CA VAL A 99 -12.50 -0.13 1.76
C VAL A 99 -13.92 0.13 1.22
N ARG A 100 -14.89 0.38 2.10
CA ARG A 100 -16.26 0.74 1.70
C ARG A 100 -16.32 2.03 0.89
N ASP A 101 -15.51 3.03 1.23
CA ASP A 101 -15.45 4.29 0.47
C ASP A 101 -14.88 4.10 -0.95
N ALA A 102 -14.04 3.09 -1.17
CA ALA A 102 -13.37 2.87 -2.45
C ALA A 102 -14.07 1.88 -3.39
N ILE A 103 -14.77 0.87 -2.85
CA ILE A 103 -15.35 -0.20 -3.66
C ILE A 103 -16.81 -0.52 -3.29
N GLY A 104 -17.43 0.26 -2.41
CA GLY A 104 -18.79 -0.02 -1.90
C GLY A 104 -19.90 0.17 -2.93
N ASP A 105 -19.62 0.85 -4.04
CA ASP A 105 -20.52 1.10 -5.17
C ASP A 105 -20.35 0.09 -6.32
N LEU A 106 -19.33 -0.79 -6.25
CA LEU A 106 -19.06 -1.74 -7.31
C LEU A 106 -20.13 -2.86 -7.37
N PRO A 107 -20.58 -3.26 -8.57
CA PRO A 107 -21.55 -4.34 -8.73
C PRO A 107 -20.91 -5.69 -8.39
N SER A 108 -21.75 -6.65 -7.95
CA SER A 108 -21.30 -8.02 -7.70
C SER A 108 -20.76 -8.68 -8.97
N LEU A 109 -19.60 -9.33 -8.87
CA LEU A 109 -18.96 -10.04 -9.98
C LEU A 109 -19.69 -11.34 -10.39
N ALA A 110 -20.67 -11.81 -9.61
CA ALA A 110 -21.38 -13.06 -9.86
C ALA A 110 -22.32 -12.99 -11.07
N ASN A 111 -22.83 -11.79 -11.40
CA ASN A 111 -23.70 -11.58 -12.54
C ASN A 111 -22.86 -11.09 -13.73
N ASN A 112 -22.77 -11.88 -14.80
CA ASN A 112 -22.20 -11.46 -16.08
C ASN A 112 -20.79 -10.83 -16.02
N ARG A 113 -19.78 -11.69 -16.15
CA ARG A 113 -18.35 -11.41 -16.38
C ARG A 113 -18.03 -10.42 -17.52
N ASN A 114 -18.99 -9.82 -18.20
CA ASN A 114 -18.80 -8.92 -19.34
C ASN A 114 -19.90 -7.85 -19.54
N ARG A 115 -20.84 -7.60 -18.60
CA ARG A 115 -21.99 -6.70 -18.89
C ARG A 115 -22.49 -5.79 -17.76
N HIS A 116 -21.66 -5.50 -16.76
CA HIS A 116 -22.04 -4.49 -15.75
C HIS A 116 -21.60 -3.08 -16.16
N GLY A 117 -22.29 -2.52 -17.16
CA GLY A 117 -22.12 -1.12 -17.57
C GLY A 117 -20.69 -0.77 -18.00
N ASN A 118 -20.41 0.52 -18.19
CA ASN A 118 -19.15 1.03 -18.72
C ASN A 118 -17.93 0.88 -17.75
N ILE A 119 -17.97 -0.04 -16.78
CA ILE A 119 -16.90 -0.20 -15.78
C ILE A 119 -15.78 -1.08 -16.36
N LYS A 120 -14.66 -0.43 -16.67
CA LYS A 120 -13.45 -1.08 -17.20
C LYS A 120 -12.74 -1.86 -16.10
N ASP A 121 -12.14 -2.99 -16.47
CA ASP A 121 -11.24 -3.79 -15.63
C ASP A 121 -11.82 -4.28 -14.28
N HIS A 122 -13.16 -4.33 -14.14
CA HIS A 122 -13.84 -4.95 -13.00
C HIS A 122 -13.82 -6.48 -13.14
N VAL A 123 -12.63 -7.06 -13.03
CA VAL A 123 -12.36 -8.49 -13.19
C VAL A 123 -11.45 -9.00 -12.06
N CYS A 124 -11.59 -10.27 -11.69
CA CYS A 124 -10.74 -10.89 -10.68
C CYS A 124 -9.97 -12.09 -11.26
N ARG A 125 -8.82 -12.41 -10.65
CA ARG A 125 -8.09 -13.65 -10.97
C ARG A 125 -8.98 -14.86 -10.67
N ARG A 126 -8.99 -15.85 -11.57
CA ARG A 126 -9.70 -17.11 -11.33
C ARG A 126 -8.97 -17.94 -10.26
N PRO A 127 -9.59 -18.19 -9.09
CA PRO A 127 -9.00 -19.08 -8.09
C PRO A 127 -9.02 -20.53 -8.57
N SER A 128 -8.19 -21.36 -7.96
CA SER A 128 -8.31 -22.82 -8.12
C SER A 128 -9.62 -23.31 -7.49
N ALA A 129 -10.09 -24.51 -7.84
CA ALA A 129 -11.31 -25.07 -7.27
C ALA A 129 -11.26 -25.13 -5.73
N ILE A 130 -10.12 -25.50 -5.16
CA ILE A 130 -9.95 -25.56 -3.70
C ILE A 130 -9.92 -24.16 -3.08
N ASP A 131 -9.25 -23.18 -3.69
CA ASP A 131 -9.21 -21.81 -3.15
C ASP A 131 -10.57 -21.14 -3.23
N TYR A 132 -11.35 -21.43 -4.28
CA TYR A 132 -12.72 -20.94 -4.41
C TYR A 132 -13.60 -21.46 -3.26
N GLU A 133 -13.54 -22.77 -2.98
CA GLU A 133 -14.24 -23.40 -1.87
C GLU A 133 -13.81 -22.87 -0.50
N ARG A 134 -12.52 -22.56 -0.32
CA ARG A 134 -12.01 -21.90 0.89
C ARG A 134 -12.59 -20.50 1.04
N ILE A 135 -12.49 -19.66 0.01
CA ILE A 135 -12.97 -18.27 0.04
C ILE A 135 -14.46 -18.22 0.37
N LEU A 136 -15.28 -19.12 -0.19
CA LEU A 136 -16.72 -19.19 0.08
C LEU A 136 -17.08 -19.54 1.53
N ARG A 137 -16.17 -20.19 2.28
CA ARG A 137 -16.41 -20.65 3.65
C ARG A 137 -15.82 -19.76 4.73
N ILE A 138 -15.06 -18.72 4.35
CA ILE A 138 -14.60 -17.71 5.31
C ILE A 138 -15.82 -16.95 5.84
N PRO A 139 -16.02 -16.85 7.16
CA PRO A 139 -17.07 -16.02 7.74
C PRO A 139 -16.95 -14.56 7.28
N HIS A 140 -18.08 -13.87 7.13
CA HIS A 140 -18.09 -12.47 6.69
C HIS A 140 -17.89 -11.45 7.82
N GLU A 141 -17.46 -11.91 9.00
CA GLU A 141 -17.21 -11.03 10.15
C GLU A 141 -15.82 -10.36 10.07
N PRO A 142 -15.67 -9.13 10.59
CA PRO A 142 -14.38 -8.45 10.54
C PRO A 142 -13.27 -9.23 11.25
N GLY A 143 -12.19 -9.51 10.52
CA GLY A 143 -11.02 -10.20 11.06
C GLY A 143 -10.99 -11.71 10.80
N ALA A 144 -12.03 -12.29 10.21
CA ALA A 144 -12.04 -13.69 9.80
C ALA A 144 -10.92 -14.01 8.79
N ASP A 145 -10.28 -15.16 8.95
CA ASP A 145 -9.24 -15.66 8.07
C ASP A 145 -9.20 -17.20 7.98
N TRP A 146 -8.11 -17.76 7.46
CA TRP A 146 -7.96 -19.20 7.23
C TRP A 146 -8.15 -20.05 8.50
N ARG A 147 -7.98 -19.47 9.69
CA ARG A 147 -8.15 -20.16 10.98
C ARG A 147 -9.61 -20.53 11.25
N ASP A 148 -10.55 -19.85 10.60
CA ASP A 148 -11.99 -20.05 10.75
C ASP A 148 -12.55 -21.11 9.78
N LEU A 149 -11.69 -21.70 8.94
CA LEU A 149 -12.11 -22.73 8.00
C LEU A 149 -12.47 -24.04 8.72
N PRO A 150 -13.59 -24.68 8.36
CA PRO A 150 -13.98 -25.95 8.95
C PRO A 150 -13.06 -27.07 8.47
N ASN A 151 -12.63 -27.95 9.37
CA ASN A 151 -11.83 -29.12 9.03
C ASN A 151 -12.70 -30.24 8.44
N THR A 152 -13.26 -30.02 7.25
CA THR A 152 -14.16 -30.96 6.57
C THR A 152 -13.64 -31.33 5.18
N ILE A 153 -14.04 -32.52 4.71
CA ILE A 153 -13.74 -33.00 3.36
C ILE A 153 -14.81 -32.43 2.42
N VAL A 154 -14.38 -31.79 1.34
CA VAL A 154 -15.29 -31.16 0.38
C VAL A 154 -15.11 -31.74 -1.03
N PRO A 155 -16.22 -32.12 -1.71
CA PRO A 155 -16.17 -32.51 -3.11
C PRO A 155 -15.92 -31.28 -3.98
N LEU A 156 -14.93 -31.36 -4.87
CA LEU A 156 -14.58 -30.31 -5.80
C LEU A 156 -15.30 -30.52 -7.16
N PRO A 157 -15.54 -29.46 -7.95
CA PRO A 157 -16.18 -29.55 -9.27
C PRO A 157 -15.48 -30.47 -10.29
N ASN A 158 -14.22 -30.84 -10.05
CA ASN A 158 -13.44 -31.76 -10.89
C ASN A 158 -13.52 -33.23 -10.45
N GLY A 159 -14.42 -33.57 -9.51
CA GLY A 159 -14.62 -34.93 -8.99
C GLY A 159 -13.57 -35.37 -7.96
N ARG A 160 -12.62 -34.50 -7.58
CA ARG A 160 -11.64 -34.78 -6.52
C ARG A 160 -12.17 -34.28 -5.16
N HIS A 161 -11.61 -34.78 -4.07
CA HIS A 161 -11.91 -34.33 -2.72
C HIS A 161 -10.75 -33.50 -2.17
N ALA A 162 -11.06 -32.36 -1.52
CA ALA A 162 -10.09 -31.67 -0.70
C ALA A 162 -10.02 -32.39 0.66
N ALA A 163 -8.87 -33.00 0.98
CA ALA A 163 -8.67 -33.76 2.21
C ALA A 163 -8.79 -32.90 3.48
N LYS A 164 -8.58 -31.59 3.34
CA LYS A 164 -8.76 -30.58 4.38
C LYS A 164 -8.94 -29.21 3.71
N LEU A 165 -9.97 -28.49 4.09
CA LEU A 165 -10.12 -27.06 3.75
C LEU A 165 -9.06 -26.23 4.47
#